data_AF-A0A9X8E9Q4-F1
#
_entry.id   AF-A0A9X8E9Q4-F1
#
_cell.length_a   1.000
_cell.length_b   1.000
_cell.length_c   1.000
_cell.angle_alpha   90.00
_cell.angle_beta   90.00
_cell.angle_gamma   90.00
#
_symmetry.space_group_name_H-M   'P 1'
#
loop_
_entity.id
_entity.type
_entity.pdbx_description
1 polymer ?
#
loop_
_entity_poly.entity_id
_entity_poly.type
_entity_poly.pdbx_seq_one_letter_code
_entity_poly.pdbx_strand_id
1 'polypeptide(L)'
;MGLRLNPWGNVYSSLELEQITFVHRVYLEVMNIEAKDLPNVLQMNATFTEPVYSPKKPDFDEHTFMRQMQGVVGLLRQPAEEIISCICGYQKERLDRFQIGTAFMNDPRTLLLEEFKIWAMNRLAAAACTTEAFEKEVEKRKNYITQLQYGGGNLFKPGNAERTLMTTLKDVREILELRILPMIACERAQASAKEHLTVVEARGTDALIHGIQFLFNIFRNTQNAPADCTITNLQSQQHTAMK
;
A
#
# COMPACT_ATOMS: atom_id res chain seq x y z
N MET A 1 -24.89 21.76 29.24
CA MET A 1 -24.93 22.93 28.34
C MET A 1 -23.70 23.80 28.63
N GLY A 2 -22.92 24.14 27.59
CA GLY A 2 -21.86 25.16 27.58
C GLY A 2 -20.59 24.81 28.37
N LEU A 3 -19.35 24.97 27.89
CA LEU A 3 -18.78 25.55 26.67
C LEU A 3 -17.53 24.71 26.32
N ARG A 4 -17.22 24.49 25.03
CA ARG A 4 -15.82 24.33 24.63
C ARG A 4 -15.35 25.67 24.09
N LEU A 5 -14.94 26.55 25.01
CA LEU A 5 -14.04 27.64 24.69
C LEU A 5 -12.64 27.12 24.97
N ASN A 6 -11.81 27.04 23.93
CA ASN A 6 -10.39 26.99 24.14
C ASN A 6 -9.74 28.19 23.47
N PRO A 7 -9.21 29.16 24.25
CA PRO A 7 -8.50 30.28 23.68
C PRO A 7 -7.12 29.90 23.11
N TRP A 8 -6.29 29.05 23.76
CA TRP A 8 -4.93 28.67 23.27
C TRP A 8 -4.30 27.41 23.95
N GLY A 9 -5.08 26.44 24.42
CA GLY A 9 -4.55 25.21 25.05
C GLY A 9 -4.55 24.01 24.10
N ASN A 10 -3.47 23.75 23.38
CA ASN A 10 -3.37 22.64 22.42
C ASN A 10 -3.40 21.21 23.04
N VAL A 11 -3.84 21.06 24.28
CA VAL A 11 -3.75 19.81 25.03
C VAL A 11 -4.97 18.94 24.76
N TYR A 12 -4.72 17.71 24.36
CA TYR A 12 -5.74 16.68 24.22
C TYR A 12 -6.46 16.37 25.53
N SER A 13 -7.76 16.11 25.44
CA SER A 13 -8.52 15.50 26.53
C SER A 13 -8.06 14.07 26.80
N SER A 14 -8.38 13.53 27.98
CA SER A 14 -8.04 12.14 28.34
C SER A 14 -8.53 11.12 27.31
N LEU A 15 -9.73 11.33 26.74
CA LEU A 15 -10.26 10.46 25.69
C LEU A 15 -9.47 10.57 24.38
N GLU A 16 -9.02 11.76 24.01
CA GLU A 16 -8.19 11.95 22.81
C GLU A 16 -6.79 11.32 23.00
N LEU A 17 -6.23 11.42 24.21
CA LEU A 17 -5.00 10.72 24.58
C LEU A 17 -5.14 9.20 24.53
N GLU A 18 -6.24 8.65 25.04
CA GLU A 18 -6.53 7.21 24.92
C GLU A 18 -6.70 6.78 23.46
N GLN A 19 -7.42 7.57 22.66
CA GLN A 19 -7.62 7.30 21.23
C GLN A 19 -6.29 7.29 20.47
N ILE A 20 -5.42 8.31 20.65
CA ILE A 20 -4.15 8.36 19.92
C ILE A 20 -3.17 7.30 20.42
N THR A 21 -3.15 7.01 21.72
CA THR A 21 -2.34 5.91 22.28
C THR A 21 -2.75 4.57 21.69
N PHE A 22 -4.06 4.33 21.55
CA PHE A 22 -4.59 3.13 20.90
C PHE A 22 -4.17 3.07 19.42
N VAL A 23 -4.34 4.18 18.67
CA VAL A 23 -3.92 4.28 17.26
C VAL A 23 -2.44 3.97 17.09
N HIS A 24 -1.58 4.53 17.95
CA HIS A 24 -0.14 4.28 17.94
C HIS A 24 0.18 2.82 18.21
N ARG A 25 -0.37 2.25 19.29
CA ARG A 25 -0.11 0.86 19.67
C ARG A 25 -0.42 -0.08 18.51
N VAL A 26 -1.60 0.06 17.92
CA VAL A 26 -2.03 -0.78 16.79
C VAL A 26 -1.15 -0.55 15.56
N TYR A 27 -0.79 0.71 15.26
CA TYR A 27 0.08 1.02 14.12
C TYR A 27 1.46 0.37 14.28
N LEU A 28 2.09 0.55 15.44
CA LEU A 28 3.41 0.00 15.76
C LEU A 28 3.42 -1.52 15.68
N GLU A 29 2.41 -2.16 16.27
CA GLU A 29 2.25 -3.61 16.28
C GLU A 29 2.09 -4.17 14.85
N VAL A 30 1.17 -3.60 14.06
CA VAL A 30 0.85 -4.13 12.74
C VAL A 30 1.93 -3.82 11.70
N MET A 31 2.50 -2.61 11.75
CA MET A 31 3.58 -2.23 10.83
C MET A 31 4.91 -2.90 11.22
N ASN A 32 5.04 -3.31 12.49
CA ASN A 32 6.25 -3.86 13.09
C ASN A 32 7.42 -2.86 13.00
N ILE A 33 7.19 -1.66 13.57
CA ILE A 33 8.16 -0.57 13.63
C ILE A 33 8.26 -0.02 15.06
N GLU A 34 9.27 0.82 15.31
CA GLU A 34 9.44 1.49 16.59
C GLU A 34 8.73 2.86 16.63
N ALA A 35 8.47 3.38 17.83
CA ALA A 35 7.81 4.67 18.02
C ALA A 35 8.52 5.84 17.33
N LYS A 36 9.85 5.77 17.21
CA LYS A 36 10.67 6.79 16.51
C LYS A 36 10.39 6.85 15.00
N ASP A 37 9.87 5.76 14.44
CA ASP A 37 9.60 5.62 13.01
C ASP A 37 8.11 5.87 12.68
N LEU A 38 7.32 6.35 13.66
CA LEU A 38 5.95 6.78 13.41
C LEU A 38 5.90 7.86 12.33
N PRO A 39 4.94 7.81 11.40
CA PRO A 39 4.71 8.88 10.43
C PRO A 39 4.54 10.23 11.14
N ASN A 40 5.08 11.30 10.58
CA ASN A 40 4.97 12.66 11.14
C ASN A 40 3.52 13.03 11.53
N VAL A 41 2.55 12.60 10.74
CA VAL A 41 1.11 12.82 11.01
C VAL A 41 0.63 12.22 12.33
N LEU A 42 1.23 11.13 12.78
CA LEU A 42 0.92 10.48 14.05
C LEU A 42 1.87 10.93 15.18
N GLN A 43 2.91 11.73 14.91
CA GLN A 43 3.84 12.09 15.97
C GLN A 43 3.20 13.06 16.98
N MET A 44 3.48 12.80 18.26
CA MET A 44 3.11 13.66 19.38
C MET A 44 4.33 14.47 19.83
N ASN A 45 4.10 15.61 20.48
CA ASN A 45 5.15 16.38 21.09
C ASN A 45 5.85 15.58 22.23
N ALA A 46 6.97 16.09 22.73
CA ALA A 46 7.79 15.39 23.73
C ALA A 46 7.05 15.08 25.04
N THR A 47 6.04 15.89 25.40
CA THR A 47 5.22 15.69 26.60
C THR A 47 3.98 14.83 26.36
N PHE A 48 3.78 14.35 25.13
CA PHE A 48 2.61 13.57 24.71
C PHE A 48 1.27 14.26 25.01
N THR A 49 1.20 15.58 24.80
CA THR A 49 0.01 16.39 25.09
C THR A 49 -0.68 16.90 23.84
N GLU A 50 0.05 17.06 22.74
CA GLU A 50 -0.45 17.57 21.47
C GLU A 50 0.25 16.87 20.29
N PRO A 51 -0.39 16.76 19.12
CA PRO A 51 0.24 16.23 17.93
C PRO A 51 1.13 17.29 17.27
N VAL A 52 2.20 16.84 16.62
CA VAL A 52 3.11 17.71 15.89
C VAL A 52 2.47 18.18 14.58
N TYR A 53 1.69 17.31 13.94
CA TYR A 53 1.01 17.61 12.69
C TYR A 53 -0.31 18.35 12.92
N SER A 54 -0.58 19.35 12.06
CA SER A 54 -1.81 20.12 12.08
C SER A 54 -2.42 20.19 10.67
N PRO A 55 -3.50 19.43 10.40
CA PRO A 55 -4.21 19.48 9.14
C PRO A 55 -4.84 20.87 8.91
N LYS A 56 -4.94 21.25 7.64
CA LYS A 56 -5.59 22.47 7.17
C LYS A 56 -6.87 22.10 6.41
N LYS A 57 -7.79 23.07 6.26
CA LYS A 57 -9.04 22.86 5.50
C LYS A 57 -8.84 22.30 4.08
N PRO A 58 -7.84 22.73 3.28
CA PRO A 58 -7.60 22.16 1.95
C PRO A 58 -7.23 20.67 1.99
N ASP A 59 -6.71 20.18 3.12
CA ASP A 59 -6.39 18.76 3.28
C ASP A 59 -7.66 17.91 3.33
N PHE A 60 -8.85 18.48 3.45
CA PHE A 60 -10.13 17.72 3.39
C PHE A 60 -10.82 17.84 2.02
N ASP A 61 -10.21 18.57 1.07
CA ASP A 61 -10.72 18.69 -0.29
C ASP A 61 -10.09 17.64 -1.20
N GLU A 62 -10.91 16.69 -1.68
CA GLU A 62 -10.44 15.63 -2.57
C GLU A 62 -9.77 16.18 -3.84
N HIS A 63 -10.23 17.32 -4.36
CA HIS A 63 -9.67 17.92 -5.58
C HIS A 63 -8.20 18.33 -5.41
N THR A 64 -7.78 18.64 -4.18
CA THR A 64 -6.38 18.92 -3.87
C THR A 64 -5.51 17.68 -4.13
N PHE A 65 -5.96 16.52 -3.67
CA PHE A 65 -5.26 15.25 -3.88
C PHE A 65 -5.33 14.80 -5.34
N MET A 66 -6.48 14.95 -6.00
CA MET A 66 -6.61 14.59 -7.42
C MET A 66 -5.64 15.39 -8.31
N ARG A 67 -5.42 16.67 -8.02
CA ARG A 67 -4.38 17.45 -8.70
C ARG A 67 -2.97 16.95 -8.41
N GLN A 68 -2.67 16.62 -7.16
CA GLN A 68 -1.35 16.06 -6.78
C GLN A 68 -1.09 14.72 -7.47
N MET A 69 -2.13 13.93 -7.72
CA MET A 69 -2.06 12.63 -8.38
C MET A 69 -2.20 12.68 -9.90
N GLN A 70 -2.43 13.84 -10.52
CA GLN A 70 -2.73 13.95 -11.95
C GLN A 70 -1.64 13.30 -12.83
N GLY A 71 -0.37 13.45 -12.47
CA GLY A 71 0.78 12.88 -13.17
C GLY A 71 1.20 11.48 -12.71
N VAL A 72 0.53 10.89 -11.73
CA VAL A 72 0.87 9.56 -11.22
C VAL A 72 0.38 8.51 -12.22
N VAL A 73 1.28 7.61 -12.60
CA VAL A 73 1.00 6.44 -13.44
C VAL A 73 1.25 5.21 -12.60
N GLY A 74 0.19 4.51 -12.21
CA GLY A 74 0.27 3.28 -11.44
C GLY A 74 -1.05 2.52 -11.48
N LEU A 75 -0.96 1.20 -11.42
CA LEU A 75 -2.12 0.30 -11.55
C LEU A 75 -3.20 0.58 -10.50
N LEU A 76 -2.79 1.01 -9.31
CA LEU A 76 -3.66 1.23 -8.16
C LEU A 76 -4.04 2.71 -7.95
N ARG A 77 -3.76 3.58 -8.94
CA ARG A 77 -4.12 4.99 -8.85
C ARG A 77 -5.62 5.19 -8.59
N GLN A 78 -6.48 4.60 -9.41
CA GLN A 78 -7.93 4.77 -9.28
C GLN A 78 -8.44 4.25 -7.91
N PRO A 79 -8.10 3.03 -7.45
CA PRO A 79 -8.44 2.61 -6.09
C PRO A 79 -7.91 3.54 -4.98
N ALA A 80 -6.72 4.13 -5.15
CA ALA A 80 -6.18 5.10 -4.20
C ALA A 80 -6.99 6.41 -4.19
N GLU A 81 -7.40 6.91 -5.36
CA GLU A 81 -8.28 8.08 -5.48
C GLU A 81 -9.61 7.82 -4.75
N GLU A 82 -10.20 6.64 -4.91
CA GLU A 82 -11.45 6.28 -4.23
C GLU A 82 -11.32 6.20 -2.70
N ILE A 83 -10.21 5.65 -2.19
CA ILE A 83 -9.89 5.67 -0.74
C ILE A 83 -9.82 7.12 -0.26
N ILE A 84 -9.09 7.97 -0.97
CA ILE A 84 -8.93 9.39 -0.61
C ILE A 84 -10.29 10.11 -0.63
N SER A 85 -11.12 9.89 -1.65
CA SER A 85 -12.46 10.46 -1.75
C SER A 85 -13.37 10.02 -0.60
N CYS A 86 -13.36 8.74 -0.23
CA CYS A 86 -14.13 8.24 0.91
C CYS A 86 -13.72 8.93 2.22
N ILE A 87 -12.42 9.11 2.43
CA ILE A 87 -11.87 9.78 3.61
C ILE A 87 -12.22 11.28 3.59
N CYS A 88 -12.00 11.98 2.48
CA CYS A 88 -12.29 13.40 2.35
C CYS A 88 -13.78 13.68 2.55
N GLY A 89 -14.67 12.83 2.01
CA GLY A 89 -16.11 12.92 2.25
C GLY A 89 -16.47 12.90 3.73
N TYR A 90 -15.93 11.94 4.49
CA TYR A 90 -16.12 11.90 5.95
C TYR A 90 -15.59 13.15 6.66
N GLN A 91 -14.37 13.58 6.32
CA GLN A 91 -13.73 14.71 6.98
C GLN A 91 -14.45 16.03 6.69
N LYS A 92 -14.95 16.22 5.45
CA LYS A 92 -15.75 17.38 5.06
C LYS A 92 -17.08 17.43 5.79
N GLU A 93 -17.86 16.34 5.79
CA GLU A 93 -19.10 16.27 6.56
C GLU A 93 -18.87 16.54 8.05
N ARG A 94 -17.76 16.02 8.58
CA ARG A 94 -17.38 16.22 9.97
C ARG A 94 -16.99 17.67 10.27
N LEU A 95 -16.25 18.32 9.38
CA LEU A 95 -15.91 19.74 9.48
C LEU A 95 -17.17 20.62 9.45
N ASP A 96 -18.11 20.34 8.56
CA ASP A 96 -19.35 21.11 8.41
C ASP A 96 -20.27 21.00 9.65
N ARG A 97 -20.22 19.86 10.35
CA ARG A 97 -20.99 19.63 11.59
C ARG A 97 -20.39 20.32 12.82
N PHE A 98 -19.09 20.62 12.83
CA PHE A 98 -18.45 21.21 14.00
C PHE A 98 -18.61 22.74 14.00
N GLN A 99 -19.31 23.24 15.03
CA GLN A 99 -19.28 24.66 15.37
C GLN A 99 -17.88 25.05 15.82
N ILE A 100 -17.46 26.28 15.49
CA ILE A 100 -16.17 26.86 15.88
C ILE A 100 -15.92 26.61 17.38
N GLY A 101 -14.81 25.93 17.72
CA GLY A 101 -14.39 25.66 19.10
C GLY A 101 -14.76 24.29 19.67
N THR A 102 -15.50 23.43 18.95
CA THR A 102 -15.99 22.16 19.52
C THR A 102 -15.05 20.96 19.36
N ALA A 103 -14.13 20.98 18.39
CA ALA A 103 -13.15 19.93 18.13
C ALA A 103 -11.85 20.50 17.54
N PHE A 104 -10.74 19.79 17.75
CA PHE A 104 -9.45 20.10 17.13
C PHE A 104 -9.40 19.58 15.69
N MET A 105 -8.79 20.33 14.77
CA MET A 105 -8.59 19.83 13.40
C MET A 105 -7.64 18.63 13.35
N ASN A 106 -6.69 18.59 14.27
CA ASN A 106 -5.71 17.52 14.42
C ASN A 106 -6.15 16.44 15.41
N ASP A 107 -7.43 16.26 15.72
CA ASP A 107 -7.84 15.20 16.66
C ASP A 107 -7.47 13.78 16.14
N PRO A 108 -7.46 12.76 17.02
CA PRO A 108 -7.00 11.42 16.65
C PRO A 108 -7.71 10.77 15.46
N ARG A 109 -8.99 11.10 15.20
CA ARG A 109 -9.72 10.57 14.03
C ARG A 109 -9.18 11.18 12.75
N THR A 110 -8.90 12.48 12.76
CA THR A 110 -8.35 13.16 11.60
C THR A 110 -6.93 12.68 11.32
N LEU A 111 -6.06 12.61 12.33
CA LEU A 111 -4.67 12.17 12.14
C LEU A 111 -4.56 10.76 11.57
N LEU A 112 -5.38 9.83 12.07
CA LEU A 112 -5.50 8.48 11.52
C LEU A 112 -5.78 8.52 10.01
N LEU A 113 -6.77 9.31 9.62
CA LEU A 113 -7.24 9.37 8.25
C LEU A 113 -6.29 10.13 7.31
N GLU A 114 -5.62 11.16 7.81
CA GLU A 114 -4.54 11.84 7.10
C GLU A 114 -3.38 10.89 6.81
N GLU A 115 -3.00 10.05 7.78
CA GLU A 115 -1.96 9.04 7.58
C GLU A 115 -2.34 8.08 6.44
N PHE A 116 -3.58 7.58 6.43
CA PHE A 116 -4.07 6.71 5.35
C PHE A 116 -4.12 7.40 3.99
N LYS A 117 -4.52 8.68 3.91
CA LYS A 117 -4.51 9.43 2.65
C LYS A 117 -3.08 9.62 2.12
N ILE A 118 -2.15 9.98 2.99
CA ILE A 118 -0.73 10.15 2.62
C ILE A 118 -0.16 8.83 2.11
N TRP A 119 -0.46 7.71 2.78
CA TRP A 119 -0.06 6.39 2.30
C TRP A 119 -0.71 6.07 0.94
N ALA A 120 -2.02 6.28 0.79
CA ALA A 120 -2.73 6.02 -0.46
C ALA A 120 -2.14 6.83 -1.63
N MET A 121 -1.87 8.11 -1.40
CA MET A 121 -1.32 9.00 -2.43
C MET A 121 0.13 8.66 -2.78
N ASN A 122 1.00 8.53 -1.78
CA ASN A 122 2.46 8.48 -2.01
C ASN A 122 2.99 7.06 -2.24
N ARG A 123 2.29 6.03 -1.75
CA ARG A 123 2.75 4.64 -1.80
C ARG A 123 1.85 3.80 -2.68
N LEU A 124 0.55 3.83 -2.42
CA LEU A 124 -0.40 2.96 -3.11
C LEU A 124 -0.58 3.36 -4.58
N ALA A 125 -0.83 4.64 -4.86
CA ALA A 125 -1.19 5.10 -6.20
C ALA A 125 -0.13 4.82 -7.28
N ALA A 126 1.16 4.91 -6.92
CA ALA A 126 2.29 4.72 -7.82
C ALA A 126 2.88 3.29 -7.78
N ALA A 127 2.22 2.36 -7.10
CA ALA A 127 2.78 1.03 -6.87
C ALA A 127 2.84 0.19 -8.16
N ALA A 128 3.99 -0.47 -8.38
CA ALA A 128 4.19 -1.40 -9.48
C ALA A 128 3.48 -2.75 -9.29
N CYS A 129 3.09 -3.10 -8.06
CA CYS A 129 2.30 -4.30 -7.74
C CYS A 129 2.94 -5.66 -8.09
N THR A 130 4.23 -5.71 -8.43
CA THR A 130 4.91 -6.95 -8.85
C THR A 130 5.57 -7.72 -7.72
N THR A 131 5.68 -7.16 -6.52
CA THR A 131 6.46 -7.74 -5.41
C THR A 131 5.59 -8.28 -4.29
N GLU A 132 6.00 -9.40 -3.70
CA GLU A 132 5.37 -9.97 -2.50
C GLU A 132 5.45 -9.01 -1.31
N ALA A 133 6.54 -8.25 -1.21
CA ALA A 133 6.74 -7.27 -0.15
C ALA A 133 5.64 -6.19 -0.15
N PHE A 134 5.23 -5.73 -1.33
CA PHE A 134 4.17 -4.74 -1.45
C PHE A 134 2.79 -5.32 -1.11
N GLU A 135 2.50 -6.55 -1.54
CA GLU A 135 1.27 -7.24 -1.14
C GLU A 135 1.16 -7.37 0.38
N LYS A 136 2.24 -7.80 1.04
CA LYS A 136 2.32 -7.86 2.51
C LYS A 136 2.15 -6.48 3.17
N GLU A 137 2.66 -5.42 2.56
CA GLU A 137 2.42 -4.04 3.04
C GLU A 137 0.93 -3.69 3.02
N VAL A 138 0.23 -4.01 1.93
CA VAL A 138 -1.22 -3.79 1.80
C VAL A 138 -2.02 -4.68 2.76
N GLU A 139 -1.62 -5.93 2.98
CA GLU A 139 -2.23 -6.80 3.99
C GLU A 139 -2.06 -6.24 5.41
N LYS A 140 -0.86 -5.74 5.75
CA LYS A 140 -0.64 -5.04 7.02
C LYS A 140 -1.58 -3.84 7.15
N ARG A 141 -1.74 -3.05 6.11
CA ARG A 141 -2.67 -1.90 6.10
C ARG A 141 -4.12 -2.34 6.31
N LYS A 142 -4.55 -3.42 5.66
CA LYS A 142 -5.88 -4.02 5.90
C LYS A 142 -6.04 -4.47 7.36
N ASN A 143 -5.03 -5.18 7.89
CA ASN A 143 -5.04 -5.67 9.27
C ASN A 143 -5.05 -4.53 10.30
N TYR A 144 -4.36 -3.42 9.99
CA TYR A 144 -4.38 -2.21 10.80
C TYR A 144 -5.80 -1.68 10.94
N ILE A 145 -6.52 -1.55 9.81
CA ILE A 145 -7.93 -1.14 9.83
C ILE A 145 -8.80 -2.10 10.63
N THR A 146 -8.63 -3.42 10.40
CA THR A 146 -9.37 -4.45 11.13
C THR A 146 -9.19 -4.31 12.64
N GLN A 147 -7.94 -4.16 13.11
CA GLN A 147 -7.69 -4.00 14.54
C GLN A 147 -8.23 -2.67 15.10
N LEU A 148 -8.20 -1.58 14.33
CA LEU A 148 -8.82 -0.32 14.75
C LEU A 148 -10.34 -0.45 14.92
N GLN A 149 -11.00 -1.22 14.04
CA GLN A 149 -12.44 -1.42 14.08
C GLN A 149 -12.90 -2.32 15.22
N TYR A 150 -12.17 -3.39 15.49
CA TYR A 150 -12.60 -4.40 16.48
C TYR A 150 -11.88 -4.30 17.83
N GLY A 151 -10.65 -3.80 17.86
CA GLY A 151 -9.83 -3.70 19.07
C GLY A 151 -10.10 -2.45 19.92
N GLY A 152 -10.75 -1.44 19.36
CA GLY A 152 -10.97 -0.14 20.02
C GLY A 152 -12.20 -0.07 20.92
N GLY A 153 -13.07 -1.09 20.89
CA GLY A 153 -14.34 -1.10 21.63
C GLY A 153 -15.13 0.20 21.43
N ASN A 154 -15.34 0.95 22.50
CA ASN A 154 -16.08 2.22 22.49
C ASN A 154 -15.21 3.48 22.36
N LEU A 155 -13.91 3.37 22.04
CA LEU A 155 -13.01 4.53 21.95
C LEU A 155 -13.44 5.51 20.86
N PHE A 156 -13.91 5.00 19.72
CA PHE A 156 -14.39 5.81 18.60
C PHE A 156 -15.90 5.69 18.45
N LYS A 157 -16.66 6.13 19.47
CA LYS A 157 -18.12 6.07 19.43
C LYS A 157 -18.66 6.73 18.14
N PRO A 158 -19.60 6.06 17.45
CA PRO A 158 -20.31 6.68 16.36
C PRO A 158 -21.15 7.85 16.91
N GLY A 159 -21.07 9.00 16.26
CA GLY A 159 -22.03 10.08 16.50
C GLY A 159 -23.36 9.78 15.79
N ASN A 160 -24.34 10.69 15.91
CA ASN A 160 -25.61 10.63 15.18
C ASN A 160 -25.47 10.98 13.68
N ALA A 161 -24.30 10.73 13.10
CA ALA A 161 -23.97 11.03 11.72
C ALA A 161 -24.27 9.83 10.83
N GLU A 162 -24.73 10.09 9.61
CA GLU A 162 -24.93 9.06 8.58
C GLU A 162 -23.61 8.34 8.25
N ARG A 163 -22.52 9.10 8.09
CA ARG A 163 -21.16 8.56 7.94
C ARG A 163 -20.36 8.69 9.23
N THR A 164 -19.82 7.56 9.69
CA THR A 164 -18.99 7.45 10.90
C THR A 164 -17.56 7.06 10.54
N LEU A 165 -16.62 7.21 11.48
CA LEU A 165 -15.25 6.72 11.28
C LEU A 165 -15.24 5.21 10.96
N MET A 166 -16.06 4.43 11.66
CA MET A 166 -16.09 2.98 11.51
C MET A 166 -16.62 2.53 10.15
N THR A 167 -17.62 3.24 9.61
CA THR A 167 -18.12 2.99 8.26
C THR A 167 -17.09 3.41 7.21
N THR A 168 -16.42 4.56 7.37
CA THR A 168 -15.34 4.97 6.46
C THR A 168 -14.18 3.99 6.46
N LEU A 169 -13.74 3.52 7.64
CA LEU A 169 -12.71 2.49 7.74
C LEU A 169 -13.16 1.16 7.11
N LYS A 170 -14.43 0.79 7.25
CA LYS A 170 -14.99 -0.39 6.59
C LYS A 170 -14.91 -0.26 5.06
N ASP A 171 -15.34 0.86 4.52
CA ASP A 171 -15.30 1.12 3.07
C ASP A 171 -13.86 1.03 2.54
N VAL A 172 -12.89 1.65 3.23
CA VAL A 172 -11.47 1.56 2.84
C VAL A 172 -10.96 0.11 2.91
N ARG A 173 -11.32 -0.63 3.96
CA ARG A 173 -10.94 -2.05 4.10
C ARG A 173 -11.51 -2.90 2.97
N GLU A 174 -12.76 -2.66 2.57
CA GLU A 174 -13.40 -3.38 1.46
C GLU A 174 -12.74 -3.06 0.12
N ILE A 175 -12.31 -1.81 -0.12
CA ILE A 175 -11.53 -1.46 -1.32
C ILE A 175 -10.18 -2.21 -1.32
N LEU A 176 -9.50 -2.29 -0.16
CA LEU A 176 -8.25 -3.04 -0.03
C LEU A 176 -8.44 -4.53 -0.31
N GLU A 177 -9.48 -5.12 0.29
CA GLU A 177 -9.73 -6.55 0.26
C GLU A 177 -10.30 -7.06 -1.07
N LEU A 178 -11.30 -6.37 -1.61
CA LEU A 178 -12.07 -6.85 -2.75
C LEU A 178 -11.53 -6.37 -4.09
N ARG A 179 -10.64 -5.37 -4.09
CA ARG A 179 -10.12 -4.77 -5.32
C ARG A 179 -8.60 -4.73 -5.35
N ILE A 180 -7.96 -4.08 -4.39
CA ILE A 180 -6.52 -3.84 -4.44
C ILE A 180 -5.72 -5.14 -4.32
N LEU A 181 -5.98 -5.97 -3.31
CA LEU A 181 -5.27 -7.24 -3.13
C LEU A 181 -5.44 -8.18 -4.34
N PRO A 182 -6.66 -8.39 -4.90
CA PRO A 182 -6.83 -9.14 -6.14
C PRO A 182 -6.06 -8.56 -7.34
N MET A 183 -6.03 -7.23 -7.50
CA MET A 183 -5.28 -6.59 -8.58
C MET A 183 -3.76 -6.85 -8.44
N ILE A 184 -3.22 -6.77 -7.23
CA ILE A 184 -1.81 -7.08 -6.95
C ILE A 184 -1.53 -8.55 -7.26
N ALA A 185 -2.35 -9.48 -6.77
CA ALA A 185 -2.16 -10.91 -7.02
C ALA A 185 -2.16 -11.24 -8.53
N CYS A 186 -3.04 -10.60 -9.30
CA CYS A 186 -3.08 -10.74 -10.75
C CYS A 186 -1.80 -10.23 -11.43
N GLU A 187 -1.37 -9.00 -11.10
CA GLU A 187 -0.17 -8.39 -11.68
C GLU A 187 1.09 -9.20 -11.36
N ARG A 188 1.21 -9.72 -10.13
CA ARG A 188 2.29 -10.61 -9.73
C ARG A 188 2.33 -11.89 -10.55
N ALA A 189 1.17 -12.53 -10.75
CA ALA A 189 1.07 -13.74 -11.55
C ALA A 189 1.48 -13.47 -13.02
N GLN A 190 1.08 -12.33 -13.58
CA GLN A 190 1.47 -11.92 -14.93
C GLN A 190 2.97 -11.64 -15.05
N ALA A 191 3.56 -10.93 -14.07
CA ALA A 191 4.99 -10.65 -14.03
C ALA A 191 5.82 -11.94 -13.95
N SER A 192 5.41 -12.87 -13.08
CA SER A 192 6.02 -14.20 -12.97
C SER A 192 5.91 -15.00 -14.27
N ALA A 193 4.74 -15.01 -14.91
CA ALA A 193 4.53 -15.69 -16.19
C ALA A 193 5.44 -15.11 -17.30
N LYS A 194 5.60 -13.79 -17.35
CA LYS A 194 6.47 -13.11 -18.33
C LYS A 194 7.95 -13.47 -18.12
N GLU A 195 8.40 -13.54 -16.88
CA GLU A 195 9.75 -13.98 -16.55
C GLU A 195 9.99 -15.42 -17.00
N HIS A 196 9.06 -16.34 -16.69
CA HIS A 196 9.14 -17.73 -17.13
C HIS A 196 9.16 -17.86 -18.66
N LEU A 197 8.34 -17.08 -19.38
CA LEU A 197 8.33 -17.08 -20.84
C LEU A 197 9.68 -16.63 -21.41
N THR A 198 10.29 -15.60 -20.83
CA THR A 198 11.60 -15.08 -21.26
C THR A 198 12.70 -16.14 -21.07
N VAL A 199 12.64 -16.90 -19.97
CA VAL A 199 13.57 -18.02 -19.74
C VAL A 199 13.36 -19.15 -20.75
N VAL A 200 12.09 -19.46 -21.07
CA VAL A 200 11.76 -20.47 -22.08
C VAL A 200 12.24 -20.05 -23.47
N GLU A 201 12.06 -18.79 -23.84
CA GLU A 201 12.55 -18.23 -25.10
C GLU A 201 14.07 -18.36 -25.20
N ALA A 202 14.81 -17.92 -24.18
CA ALA A 202 16.26 -18.03 -24.14
C ALA A 202 16.74 -19.49 -24.27
N ARG A 203 16.12 -20.42 -23.53
CA ARG A 203 16.44 -21.86 -23.63
C ARG A 203 16.06 -22.46 -24.99
N GLY A 204 14.98 -21.99 -25.60
CA GLY A 204 14.56 -22.41 -26.93
C GLY A 204 15.54 -21.95 -28.01
N THR A 205 15.99 -20.68 -27.96
CA THR A 205 17.02 -20.16 -28.86
C THR A 205 18.33 -20.94 -28.72
N ASP A 206 18.76 -21.18 -27.49
CA ASP A 206 19.96 -21.97 -27.21
C ASP A 206 19.87 -23.39 -27.76
N ALA A 207 18.74 -24.08 -27.54
CA ALA A 207 18.50 -25.41 -28.09
C ALA A 207 18.47 -25.43 -29.63
N LEU A 208 17.95 -24.39 -30.28
CA LEU A 208 17.95 -24.27 -31.73
C LEU A 208 19.36 -24.06 -32.28
N ILE A 209 20.16 -23.18 -31.67
CA ILE A 209 21.56 -22.94 -32.06
C ILE A 209 22.35 -24.24 -31.94
N HIS A 210 22.25 -24.91 -30.80
CA HIS A 210 22.92 -26.20 -30.58
C HIS A 210 22.41 -27.28 -31.55
N GLY A 211 21.11 -27.31 -31.85
CA GLY A 211 20.52 -28.20 -32.84
C GLY A 211 21.11 -28.02 -34.23
N ILE A 212 21.28 -26.77 -34.66
CA ILE A 212 21.91 -26.45 -35.95
C ILE A 212 23.39 -26.89 -35.97
N GLN A 213 24.14 -26.63 -34.90
CA GLN A 213 25.54 -27.06 -34.77
C GLN A 213 25.68 -28.59 -34.85
N PHE A 214 24.80 -29.31 -34.14
CA PHE A 214 24.75 -30.76 -34.17
C PHE A 214 24.46 -31.29 -35.59
N LEU A 215 23.44 -30.75 -36.26
CA LEU A 215 23.13 -31.11 -37.64
C LEU A 215 24.33 -30.83 -38.56
N PHE A 216 24.97 -29.68 -38.42
CA PHE A 216 26.15 -29.33 -39.21
C PHE A 216 27.29 -30.33 -39.01
N ASN A 217 27.55 -30.76 -37.77
CA ASN A 217 28.59 -31.75 -37.46
C ASN A 217 28.25 -33.16 -37.97
N ILE A 218 26.96 -33.55 -37.99
CA ILE A 218 26.54 -34.78 -38.67
C ILE A 218 26.77 -34.68 -40.18
N PHE A 219 26.27 -33.61 -40.82
CA PHE A 219 26.40 -33.43 -42.27
C PHE A 219 27.85 -33.31 -42.74
N ARG A 220 28.73 -32.77 -41.90
CA ARG A 220 30.16 -32.64 -42.18
C ARG A 220 30.96 -33.92 -41.92
N ASN A 221 30.29 -35.00 -41.49
CA ASN A 221 30.88 -36.31 -41.21
C ASN A 221 32.08 -36.24 -40.26
N THR A 222 32.02 -35.31 -39.28
CA THR A 222 33.09 -35.14 -38.29
C THR A 222 33.25 -36.41 -37.44
N GLN A 223 34.48 -36.91 -37.30
CA GLN A 223 34.77 -38.02 -36.39
C GLN A 223 34.36 -37.62 -34.97
N ASN A 224 33.45 -38.39 -34.35
CA ASN A 224 32.81 -38.17 -33.03
C ASN A 224 31.50 -37.34 -33.01
N ALA A 225 30.78 -37.21 -34.13
CA ALA A 225 29.40 -36.71 -34.08
C ALA A 225 28.51 -37.68 -33.25
N PRO A 226 27.72 -37.18 -32.27
CA PRO A 226 26.84 -38.04 -31.47
C PRO A 226 25.76 -38.67 -32.36
N ALA A 227 25.43 -39.94 -32.12
CA ALA A 227 24.47 -40.69 -32.93
C ALA A 227 23.00 -40.28 -32.70
N ASP A 228 22.68 -39.72 -31.53
CA ASP A 228 21.31 -39.39 -31.13
C ASP A 228 21.14 -37.91 -30.76
N CYS A 229 20.04 -37.30 -31.21
CA CYS A 229 19.66 -35.92 -30.91
C CYS A 229 18.98 -35.84 -29.52
N THR A 230 19.79 -35.72 -28.47
CA THR A 230 19.32 -35.50 -27.09
C THR A 230 19.83 -34.17 -26.54
N ILE A 231 19.12 -33.57 -25.58
CA ILE A 231 19.52 -32.28 -24.96
C ILE A 231 20.95 -32.36 -24.40
N THR A 232 21.31 -33.48 -23.79
CA THR A 232 22.65 -33.72 -23.25
C THR A 232 23.73 -33.73 -24.34
N ASN A 233 23.41 -34.27 -25.52
CA ASN A 233 24.33 -34.31 -26.67
C ASN A 233 24.43 -32.97 -27.40
N LEU A 234 23.37 -32.16 -27.38
CA LEU A 234 23.38 -30.79 -27.90
C LEU A 234 24.29 -29.87 -27.07
N GLN A 235 24.31 -30.07 -25.74
CA GLN A 235 25.15 -29.29 -24.82
C GLN A 235 26.61 -29.74 -24.79
N SER A 236 26.89 -31.05 -24.97
CA SER A 236 28.27 -31.58 -24.89
C SER A 236 29.20 -31.11 -26.01
N GLN A 237 28.65 -30.65 -27.14
CA GLN A 237 29.44 -30.13 -28.27
C GLN A 237 30.04 -28.73 -28.04
N GLN A 238 29.63 -28.00 -27.00
CA GLN A 238 30.30 -26.75 -26.59
C GLN A 238 31.79 -26.97 -26.27
N HIS A 239 32.14 -28.12 -25.68
CA HIS A 239 33.49 -28.35 -25.17
C HIS A 239 34.48 -28.86 -26.23
N THR A 240 33.99 -29.34 -27.38
CA THR A 240 34.83 -29.86 -28.46
C THR A 240 35.15 -28.82 -29.53
N ALA A 241 34.33 -27.77 -29.69
CA ALA A 241 34.56 -26.70 -30.68
C ALA A 241 35.52 -25.58 -30.21
N MET A 242 35.96 -25.59 -28.94
CA MET A 242 36.92 -24.63 -28.36
C MET A 242 38.38 -25.15 -28.29
N LYS A 243 38.78 -26.05 -29.19
CA LYS A 243 40.18 -26.49 -29.34
C LYS A 243 40.68 -26.28 -30.75
#